data_AF-A0A2E9R1K5-F1
#
_entry.id   AF-A0A2E9R1K5-F1
#
_cell.length_a   1.000
_cell.length_b   1.000
_cell.length_c   1.000
_cell.angle_alpha   90.00
_cell.angle_beta   90.00
_cell.angle_gamma   90.00
#
_symmetry.space_group_name_H-M   'P 1'
#
loop_
_entity.id
_entity.type
_entity.pdbx_description
1 polymer ?
#
loop_
_entity_poly.entity_id
_entity_poly.type
_entity_poly.pdbx_seq_one_letter_code
_entity_poly.pdbx_strand_id
1 'polypeptide(L)'
;MTLDELVDNFEFLGDWEERYRYIIDLGKKLPPMPEEAKTEENLVQGCISKVWMTANVHDDQEPTRIEFIADSDAFIVKGLIGIALMLYSDKTPEEILALDISNLFERLGLDEHLTVNRRNGFQSMLNRIKSIAKEAQA
;
A
#
# COMPACT_ATOMS: atom_id res chain seq x y z
N MET A 1 -5.96 10.91 5.51
CA MET A 1 -6.34 10.19 4.29
C MET A 1 -7.26 9.05 4.69
N THR A 2 -8.53 9.15 4.33
CA THR A 2 -9.51 8.06 4.39
C THR A 2 -9.63 7.42 3.00
N LEU A 3 -10.33 6.28 2.94
CA LEU A 3 -10.67 5.66 1.66
C LEU A 3 -11.48 6.60 0.76
N ASP A 4 -12.45 7.31 1.33
CA ASP A 4 -13.31 8.22 0.57
C ASP A 4 -12.54 9.44 0.07
N GLU A 5 -11.67 10.03 0.90
CA GLU A 5 -10.78 11.13 0.47
C GLU A 5 -9.86 10.70 -0.69
N LEU A 6 -9.37 9.46 -0.66
CA LEU A 6 -8.56 8.92 -1.75
C LEU A 6 -9.37 8.78 -3.04
N VAL A 7 -10.59 8.27 -2.94
CA VAL A 7 -11.47 8.07 -4.10
C VAL A 7 -11.85 9.41 -4.69
N ASP A 8 -12.26 10.38 -3.87
CA ASP A 8 -12.56 11.74 -4.31
C ASP A 8 -11.38 12.34 -5.07
N ASN A 9 -10.15 12.21 -4.54
CA ASN A 9 -8.94 12.66 -5.23
C ASN A 9 -8.78 12.02 -6.62
N PHE A 10 -9.04 10.72 -6.76
CA PHE A 10 -8.96 10.02 -8.05
C PHE A 10 -10.10 10.37 -9.01
N GLU A 11 -11.29 10.73 -8.50
CA GLU A 11 -12.40 11.22 -9.32
C GLU A 11 -12.10 12.60 -9.91
N PHE A 12 -11.35 13.45 -9.20
CA PHE A 12 -10.87 14.74 -9.72
C PHE A 12 -9.74 14.60 -10.75
N LEU A 13 -8.99 13.48 -10.73
CA LEU A 13 -7.97 13.18 -11.74
C LEU A 13 -8.69 12.72 -13.01
N GLY A 14 -8.65 13.56 -14.04
CA GLY A 14 -9.52 13.45 -15.22
C GLY A 14 -9.35 12.12 -15.95
N ASP A 15 -8.37 12.05 -16.84
CA ASP A 15 -8.15 10.85 -17.66
C ASP A 15 -7.15 9.86 -17.02
N TRP A 16 -6.96 8.72 -17.70
CA TRP A 16 -6.02 7.70 -17.27
C TRP A 16 -4.57 8.21 -17.19
N GLU A 17 -4.17 9.14 -18.05
CA GLU A 17 -2.79 9.64 -18.05
C GLU A 17 -2.51 10.44 -16.77
N GLU A 18 -3.46 11.27 -16.33
CA GLU A 18 -3.37 11.99 -15.06
C GLU A 18 -3.34 11.04 -13.86
N ARG A 19 -4.21 10.03 -13.83
CA ARG A 19 -4.22 9.01 -12.77
C ARG A 19 -2.91 8.23 -12.73
N TYR A 20 -2.40 7.81 -13.88
CA TYR A 20 -1.13 7.11 -13.98
C TYR A 20 0.02 7.97 -13.47
N ARG A 21 0.10 9.24 -13.88
CA ARG A 21 1.12 10.19 -13.41
C ARG A 21 1.04 10.36 -11.90
N TYR A 22 -0.16 10.55 -11.36
CA TYR A 22 -0.36 10.66 -9.91
C TYR A 22 0.14 9.41 -9.17
N ILE A 23 -0.20 8.21 -9.64
CA ILE A 23 0.29 6.94 -9.06
C ILE A 23 1.82 6.89 -9.07
N ILE A 24 2.46 7.25 -10.18
CA ILE A 24 3.92 7.28 -10.26
C ILE A 24 4.51 8.28 -9.26
N ASP A 25 3.89 9.46 -9.10
CA ASP A 25 4.35 10.48 -8.17
C ASP A 25 4.15 10.08 -6.70
N LEU A 26 3.10 9.32 -6.37
CA LEU A 26 2.97 8.66 -5.06
C LEU A 26 4.17 7.75 -4.80
N GLY A 27 4.55 6.93 -5.79
CA GLY A 27 5.68 6.02 -5.67
C GLY A 27 7.04 6.72 -5.48
N LYS A 28 7.21 7.92 -6.06
CA LYS A 28 8.41 8.74 -5.87
C LYS A 28 8.50 9.40 -4.50
N LYS A 29 7.36 9.62 -3.84
CA LYS A 29 7.27 10.23 -2.51
C LYS A 29 7.43 9.23 -1.37
N LEU A 30 7.50 7.93 -1.68
CA LEU A 30 7.73 6.90 -0.68
C LEU A 30 9.05 7.16 0.07
N PRO A 31 9.06 6.98 1.40
CA PRO A 31 10.30 6.94 2.16
C PRO A 31 11.24 5.88 1.58
N PRO A 32 12.55 6.18 1.45
CA PRO A 32 13.50 5.19 0.96
C PRO A 32 13.60 4.02 1.94
N MET A 33 13.50 2.80 1.41
CA MET A 33 13.75 1.59 2.19
C MET A 33 15.27 1.32 2.24
N PRO A 34 15.87 1.15 3.44
CA PRO A 34 17.27 0.75 3.57
C PRO A 34 17.55 -0.55 2.83
N GLU A 35 18.74 -0.68 2.23
CA GLU A 35 19.08 -1.87 1.45
C GLU A 35 19.15 -3.12 2.34
N GLU A 36 19.55 -2.94 3.61
CA GLU A 36 19.59 -3.99 4.62
C GLU A 36 18.20 -4.52 4.98
N ALA A 37 17.14 -3.75 4.71
CA ALA A 37 15.77 -4.17 4.93
C ALA A 37 15.22 -4.99 3.74
N LYS A 38 15.90 -5.03 2.59
CA LYS A 38 15.47 -5.81 1.41
C LYS A 38 15.88 -7.27 1.52
N THR A 39 15.38 -7.92 2.57
CA THR A 39 15.63 -9.33 2.87
C THR A 39 14.50 -10.23 2.38
N GLU A 40 14.76 -11.53 2.36
CA GLU A 40 13.75 -12.54 2.02
C GLU A 40 12.60 -12.61 3.03
N GLU A 41 12.83 -12.19 4.27
CA GLU A 41 11.79 -12.06 5.30
C GLU A 41 10.82 -10.92 4.99
N ASN A 42 11.32 -9.82 4.42
CA ASN A 42 10.50 -8.66 4.05
C ASN A 42 9.91 -8.79 2.65
N LEU A 43 10.22 -9.85 1.90
CA LEU A 43 9.72 -10.06 0.55
C LEU A 43 8.24 -10.45 0.55
N VAL A 44 7.42 -9.65 -0.14
CA VAL A 44 5.98 -9.91 -0.32
C VAL A 44 5.79 -10.97 -1.42
N GLN A 45 5.23 -12.11 -1.02
CA GLN A 45 4.99 -13.25 -1.92
C GLN A 45 3.76 -13.01 -2.82
N GLY A 46 3.83 -13.50 -4.06
CA GLY A 46 2.72 -13.42 -5.03
C GLY A 46 2.70 -12.17 -5.92
N CYS A 47 3.67 -11.26 -5.75
CA CYS A 47 3.91 -10.17 -6.69
C CYS A 47 4.82 -10.64 -7.84
N ILE A 48 4.52 -10.22 -9.09
CA ILE A 48 5.42 -10.48 -10.23
C ILE A 48 6.69 -9.64 -10.13
N SER A 49 6.51 -8.35 -9.83
CA SER A 49 7.59 -7.45 -9.46
C SER A 49 8.02 -7.74 -8.03
N LYS A 50 9.31 -7.56 -7.71
CA LYS A 50 9.76 -7.70 -6.32
C LYS A 50 9.17 -6.56 -5.50
N VAL A 51 8.63 -6.91 -4.34
CA VAL A 51 8.13 -5.95 -3.36
C VAL A 51 8.69 -6.36 -2.00
N TRP A 52 9.34 -5.43 -1.32
CA TRP A 52 9.75 -5.61 0.06
C TRP A 52 8.90 -4.71 0.95
N MET A 53 8.50 -5.20 2.12
CA MET A 53 7.66 -4.48 3.07
C MET A 53 8.00 -4.91 4.50
N THR A 54 8.24 -3.91 5.33
CA THR A 54 8.40 -4.03 6.77
C THR A 54 7.58 -2.95 7.49
N ALA A 55 7.52 -3.01 8.81
CA ALA A 55 6.83 -2.03 9.62
C ALA A 55 7.55 -1.72 10.92
N ASN A 56 7.41 -0.48 11.38
CA ASN A 56 7.72 -0.06 12.74
C ASN A 56 6.42 -0.06 13.55
N VAL A 57 6.38 -0.84 14.63
CA VAL A 57 5.28 -0.84 15.58
C VAL A 57 5.67 0.09 16.72
N HIS A 58 4.94 1.19 16.86
CA HIS A 58 5.14 2.20 17.90
C HIS A 58 4.31 1.81 19.12
N ASP A 59 4.83 0.88 19.91
CA ASP A 59 4.22 0.35 21.14
C ASP A 59 4.30 1.34 22.33
N ASP A 60 5.15 2.37 22.20
CA ASP A 60 5.26 3.50 23.10
C ASP A 60 4.12 4.53 22.96
N GLN A 61 3.31 4.40 21.90
CA GLN A 61 2.12 5.22 21.67
C GLN A 61 0.86 4.54 22.22
N GLU A 62 -0.04 5.33 22.82
CA GLU A 62 -1.40 4.89 23.16
C GLU A 62 -2.44 5.65 22.33
N PRO A 63 -3.14 5.00 21.39
CA PRO A 63 -3.03 3.59 21.01
C PRO A 63 -1.79 3.29 20.15
N THR A 64 -1.33 2.03 20.17
CA THR A 64 -0.22 1.54 19.33
C THR A 64 -0.48 1.83 17.86
N ARG A 65 0.53 2.34 17.15
CA ARG A 65 0.43 2.65 15.72
C ARG A 65 1.46 1.87 14.92
N ILE A 66 1.10 1.52 13.68
CA ILE A 66 1.98 0.83 12.75
C ILE A 66 2.33 1.76 11.60
N GLU A 67 3.62 1.96 11.38
CA GLU A 67 4.16 2.70 10.24
C GLU A 67 4.86 1.73 9.28
N PHE A 68 4.49 1.74 8.01
CA PHE A 68 5.01 0.79 7.03
C PHE A 68 6.10 1.44 6.16
N ILE A 69 7.12 0.64 5.81
CA ILE A 69 8.14 0.99 4.84
C ILE A 69 8.17 -0.11 3.77
N ALA A 70 8.09 0.28 2.50
CA ALA A 70 8.07 -0.67 1.40
C ALA A 70 8.69 -0.10 0.13
N ASP A 71 9.25 -1.00 -0.69
CA ASP A 71 9.88 -0.66 -1.97
C ASP A 71 9.63 -1.73 -3.04
N SER A 72 9.83 -1.38 -4.31
CA SER A 72 9.68 -2.30 -5.44
C SER A 72 10.66 -2.00 -6.58
N ASP A 73 10.99 -2.99 -7.40
CA ASP A 73 11.76 -2.80 -8.63
C ASP A 73 10.96 -2.16 -9.79
N ALA A 74 9.63 -2.01 -9.65
CA ALA A 74 8.76 -1.45 -10.68
C ALA A 74 8.08 -0.14 -10.25
N PHE A 75 8.21 0.92 -11.06
CA PHE A 75 7.67 2.26 -10.76
C PHE A 75 6.17 2.29 -10.46
N ILE A 76 5.38 1.60 -11.28
CA ILE A 76 3.93 1.51 -11.04
C ILE A 76 3.59 0.78 -9.75
N VAL A 77 4.36 -0.24 -9.39
CA VAL A 77 4.17 -1.01 -8.16
C VAL A 77 4.54 -0.15 -6.97
N LYS A 78 5.59 0.68 -7.04
CA LYS A 78 5.85 1.73 -6.04
C LYS A 78 4.67 2.66 -5.87
N GLY A 79 4.02 3.06 -6.96
CA GLY A 79 2.81 3.88 -6.86
C GLY A 79 1.66 3.19 -6.14
N LEU A 80 1.44 1.91 -6.42
CA LEU A 80 0.45 1.08 -5.72
C LEU A 80 0.81 0.88 -4.23
N ILE A 81 2.10 0.74 -3.90
CA ILE A 81 2.59 0.78 -2.52
C ILE A 81 2.18 2.10 -1.87
N GLY A 82 2.41 3.23 -2.54
CA GLY A 82 1.99 4.56 -2.07
C GLY A 82 0.51 4.62 -1.71
N ILE A 83 -0.37 4.08 -2.56
CA ILE A 83 -1.81 3.99 -2.26
C ILE A 83 -2.06 3.16 -1.00
N ALA A 84 -1.44 1.99 -0.88
CA ALA A 84 -1.61 1.14 0.30
C ALA A 84 -1.14 1.86 1.58
N LEU A 85 0.04 2.49 1.55
CA LEU A 85 0.59 3.16 2.73
C LEU A 85 -0.23 4.39 3.14
N MET A 86 -0.83 5.11 2.20
CA MET A 86 -1.73 6.21 2.55
C MET A 86 -2.99 5.75 3.30
N LEU A 87 -3.45 4.52 3.06
CA LEU A 87 -4.63 3.97 3.72
C LEU A 87 -4.30 3.30 5.06
N TYR A 88 -3.11 2.67 5.16
CA TYR A 88 -2.78 1.77 6.27
C TYR A 88 -1.65 2.23 7.19
N SER A 89 -0.80 3.16 6.77
CA SER A 89 0.28 3.67 7.63
C SER A 89 -0.25 4.64 8.68
N ASP A 90 0.41 4.67 9.84
CA ASP A 90 0.02 5.46 11.01
C ASP A 90 -1.37 5.10 11.56
N LYS A 91 -1.75 3.82 11.40
CA LYS A 91 -3.02 3.26 11.88
C LYS A 91 -2.79 2.28 13.01
N THR A 92 -3.81 2.16 13.85
CA THR A 92 -3.89 1.10 14.86
C THR A 92 -4.08 -0.26 14.18
N PRO A 93 -3.66 -1.37 14.81
CA PRO A 93 -3.94 -2.70 14.30
C PRO A 93 -5.44 -2.94 14.01
N GLU A 94 -6.33 -2.43 14.86
CA GLU A 94 -7.78 -2.55 14.71
C GLU A 94 -8.28 -1.83 13.47
N GLU A 95 -7.83 -0.59 13.23
CA GLU A 95 -8.19 0.19 12.03
C GLU A 95 -7.73 -0.52 10.75
N ILE A 96 -6.52 -1.09 10.76
CA ILE A 96 -5.95 -1.82 9.61
C ILE A 96 -6.81 -3.05 9.28
N LEU A 97 -7.23 -3.79 10.30
CA LEU A 97 -8.00 -5.02 10.12
C LEU A 97 -9.47 -4.74 9.76
N ALA A 98 -10.03 -3.63 10.25
CA ALA A 98 -11.40 -3.22 9.96
C ALA A 98 -11.57 -2.59 8.57
N LEU A 99 -10.50 -2.06 7.95
CA LEU A 99 -10.61 -1.40 6.66
C LEU A 99 -10.92 -2.39 5.52
N ASP A 100 -12.09 -2.20 4.91
CA ASP A 100 -12.53 -2.89 3.69
C ASP A 100 -12.20 -2.07 2.44
N ILE A 101 -11.50 -2.70 1.50
CA ILE A 101 -11.08 -2.12 0.23
C ILE A 101 -11.33 -3.07 -0.95
N SER A 102 -12.28 -4.00 -0.82
CA SER A 102 -12.59 -5.00 -1.84
C SER A 102 -12.86 -4.41 -3.23
N ASN A 103 -13.48 -3.23 -3.31
CA ASN A 103 -13.80 -2.54 -4.57
C ASN A 103 -12.90 -1.34 -4.85
N LEU A 104 -11.73 -1.24 -4.22
CA LEU A 104 -10.87 -0.06 -4.35
C LEU A 104 -10.49 0.22 -5.80
N PHE A 105 -10.02 -0.78 -6.56
CA PHE A 105 -9.55 -0.50 -7.92
C PHE A 105 -10.67 -0.05 -8.86
N GLU A 106 -11.89 -0.57 -8.67
CA GLU A 106 -13.08 -0.09 -9.37
C GLU A 106 -13.36 1.37 -9.02
N ARG A 107 -13.39 1.69 -7.71
CA ARG A 107 -13.62 3.06 -7.22
C ARG A 107 -12.56 4.06 -7.67
N LEU A 108 -11.30 3.62 -7.80
CA LEU A 108 -10.20 4.44 -8.32
C LEU A 108 -10.16 4.47 -9.86
N GLY A 109 -11.02 3.71 -10.54
CA GLY A 109 -11.05 3.57 -12.00
C GLY A 109 -9.74 3.02 -12.59
N LEU A 110 -9.10 2.10 -11.88
CA LEU A 110 -7.85 1.45 -12.29
C LEU A 110 -8.06 0.12 -12.99
N ASP A 111 -9.24 -0.48 -12.82
CA ASP A 111 -9.54 -1.84 -13.27
C ASP A 111 -9.50 -2.02 -14.79
N GLU A 112 -9.79 -0.97 -15.54
CA GLU A 112 -9.74 -1.01 -17.01
C GLU A 112 -8.31 -0.88 -17.57
N HIS A 113 -7.36 -0.41 -16.76
CA HIS A 113 -6.03 -0.04 -17.22
C HIS A 113 -4.88 -0.83 -16.57
N LEU A 114 -5.11 -1.42 -15.40
CA LEU A 114 -4.13 -2.27 -14.72
C LEU A 114 -4.42 -3.74 -14.97
N THR A 115 -3.36 -4.51 -15.22
CA THR A 115 -3.48 -5.95 -15.46
C THR A 115 -3.94 -6.67 -14.20
N VAL A 116 -4.58 -7.82 -14.37
CA VAL A 116 -4.97 -8.72 -13.27
C VAL A 116 -3.77 -9.05 -12.37
N ASN A 117 -2.58 -9.20 -12.94
CA ASN A 117 -1.36 -9.44 -12.18
C ASN A 117 -1.01 -8.29 -11.21
N ARG A 118 -1.23 -7.03 -11.61
CA ARG A 118 -1.02 -5.88 -10.72
C ARG A 118 -2.07 -5.82 -9.61
N ARG A 119 -3.32 -6.14 -9.92
CA ARG A 119 -4.38 -6.27 -8.90
C ARG A 119 -4.03 -7.35 -7.89
N ASN A 120 -3.59 -8.53 -8.35
CA ASN A 120 -3.18 -9.63 -7.47
C ASN A 120 -1.97 -9.26 -6.62
N GLY A 121 -0.95 -8.61 -7.21
CA GLY A 121 0.20 -8.11 -6.46
C GLY A 121 -0.21 -7.09 -5.39
N PHE A 122 -1.16 -6.20 -5.69
CA PHE A 122 -1.73 -5.30 -4.68
C PHE A 122 -2.39 -6.06 -3.53
N GLN A 123 -3.22 -7.06 -3.84
CA GLN A 123 -3.84 -7.91 -2.81
C GLN A 123 -2.81 -8.63 -1.93
N SER A 124 -1.69 -9.12 -2.51
CA SER A 124 -0.58 -9.67 -1.74
C SER A 124 0.02 -8.67 -0.75
N MET A 125 0.19 -7.40 -1.14
CA MET A 125 0.67 -6.34 -0.24
C MET A 125 -0.31 -6.10 0.92
N LEU A 126 -1.61 -6.05 0.64
CA LEU A 126 -2.64 -5.89 1.68
C LEU A 126 -2.65 -7.05 2.67
N ASN A 127 -2.49 -8.28 2.18
CA ASN A 127 -2.40 -9.45 3.03
C ASN A 127 -1.18 -9.38 3.96
N ARG A 128 -0.04 -8.88 3.46
CA ARG A 128 1.15 -8.66 4.30
C ARG A 128 0.90 -7.62 5.38
N ILE A 129 0.29 -6.47 5.03
CA ILE A 129 -0.09 -5.42 5.99
C ILE A 129 -1.00 -6.01 7.08
N LYS A 130 -2.05 -6.76 6.69
CA LYS A 130 -2.97 -7.39 7.63
C LYS A 130 -2.31 -8.48 8.49
N SER A 131 -1.29 -9.17 7.99
CA SER A 131 -0.51 -10.13 8.80
C SER A 131 0.26 -9.40 9.91
N ILE A 132 1.00 -8.36 9.54
CA ILE A 132 1.78 -7.54 10.47
C ILE A 132 0.87 -6.94 11.55
N ALA A 133 -0.30 -6.43 11.16
CA ALA A 133 -1.27 -5.89 12.12
C ALA A 133 -1.78 -6.95 13.12
N LYS A 134 -2.04 -8.18 12.67
CA LYS A 134 -2.43 -9.28 13.57
C LYS A 134 -1.32 -9.67 14.54
N GLU A 135 -0.08 -9.69 14.05
CA GLU A 135 1.10 -10.00 14.87
C GLU A 135 1.32 -8.93 15.94
N ALA A 136 1.05 -7.66 15.65
CA ALA A 136 1.15 -6.57 16.60
C ALA A 136 0.06 -6.57 17.70
N GLN A 137 -1.03 -7.33 17.53
CA GLN A 137 -2.07 -7.52 18.54
C GLN A 137 -1.81 -8.69 19.49
N ALA A 138 -0.84 -9.57 19.16
CA ALA A 138 -0.59 -10.83 19.85
C ALA A 138 0.39 -10.67 21.01
#